data_AF-A0AAD7P5B6-F1
#
_entry.id   AF-A0AAD7P5B6-F1
#
_cell.length_a   1.000
_cell.length_b   1.000
_cell.length_c   1.000
_cell.angle_alpha   90.00
_cell.angle_beta   90.00
_cell.angle_gamma   90.00
#
_symmetry.space_group_name_H-M   'P 1'
#
loop_
_entity.id
_entity.type
_entity.pdbx_description
1 polymer ?
#
loop_
_entity_poly.entity_id
_entity_poly.type
_entity_poly.pdbx_seq_one_letter_code
_entity_poly.pdbx_strand_id
1 'polypeptide(L)'
;MALRGVWQLQKLIVSYSDWGGSSRGIIAFMESHLPAFKELNPQLEVATELIRGQHPHLKGFYTGDVLKIWIQKTYFCMLPG
;
A
#
# COMPACT_ATOMS: atom_id res chain seq x y z
N MET A 1 6.15 10.46 -8.62
CA MET A 1 6.57 11.86 -8.76
C MET A 1 8.04 11.96 -8.39
N ALA A 2 8.91 12.29 -9.35
CA ALA A 2 10.32 12.55 -9.10
C ALA A 2 10.54 14.06 -9.14
N LEU A 3 11.26 14.60 -8.16
CA LEU A 3 11.66 16.00 -8.12
C LEU A 3 13.09 16.07 -8.65
N ARG A 4 13.29 16.76 -9.79
CA ARG A 4 14.60 16.89 -10.47
C ARG A 4 15.27 15.55 -10.83
N GLY A 5 14.47 14.55 -11.18
CA GLY A 5 14.96 13.19 -11.50
C GLY A 5 15.33 12.36 -10.27
N VAL A 6 15.21 12.92 -9.06
CA VAL A 6 15.41 12.19 -7.81
C VAL A 6 14.08 11.64 -7.33
N TRP A 7 14.05 10.34 -7.15
CA TRP A 7 12.92 9.63 -6.59
C TRP A 7 12.79 9.98 -5.12
N GLN A 8 11.68 10.63 -4.80
CA GLN A 8 11.45 11.07 -3.44
C GLN A 8 10.99 9.91 -2.56
N LEU A 9 10.16 9.01 -3.10
CA LEU A 9 9.71 7.81 -2.39
C LEU A 9 10.81 6.75 -2.42
N GLN A 10 11.35 6.41 -1.26
CA GLN A 10 12.41 5.41 -1.08
C GLN A 10 11.88 4.05 -0.66
N LYS A 11 10.85 4.05 0.19
CA LYS A 11 10.26 2.81 0.70
C LYS A 11 8.74 2.92 0.83
N LEU A 12 8.05 1.87 0.47
CA LEU A 12 6.61 1.72 0.61
C LEU A 12 6.32 0.50 1.47
N ILE A 13 5.61 0.69 2.57
CA ILE A 13 5.14 -0.39 3.43
C ILE A 13 3.62 -0.47 3.34
N VAL A 14 3.13 -1.62 2.89
CA VAL A 14 1.71 -1.92 2.81
C VAL A 14 1.34 -2.80 3.99
N SER A 15 0.62 -2.24 4.96
CA SER A 15 0.15 -2.99 6.12
C SER A 15 -1.27 -3.52 5.89
N TYR A 16 -1.46 -4.83 6.00
CA TYR A 16 -2.74 -5.52 5.78
C TYR A 16 -3.07 -6.44 6.96
N SER A 17 -4.35 -6.77 7.15
CA SER A 17 -4.80 -7.77 8.14
C SER A 17 -5.35 -8.99 7.42
N ASP A 18 -4.89 -10.19 7.80
CA ASP A 18 -5.41 -11.49 7.36
C ASP A 18 -6.81 -11.78 7.94
N TRP A 19 -7.20 -11.03 8.97
CA TRP A 19 -8.46 -11.18 9.68
C TRP A 19 -9.35 -9.93 9.51
N GLY A 20 -10.52 -10.11 8.88
CA GLY A 20 -11.55 -9.07 8.70
C GLY A 20 -11.78 -8.64 7.23
N GLY A 21 -13.05 -8.45 6.85
CA GLY A 21 -13.46 -8.17 5.46
C GLY A 21 -12.96 -6.85 4.86
N SER A 22 -12.51 -5.90 5.69
CA SER A 22 -11.97 -4.61 5.26
C SER A 22 -10.62 -4.68 4.54
N SER A 23 -9.93 -5.81 4.65
CA SER A 23 -8.62 -6.03 4.05
C SER A 23 -8.68 -6.65 2.65
N ARG A 24 -9.86 -7.09 2.20
CA ARG A 24 -10.01 -7.78 0.90
C ARG A 24 -9.53 -6.92 -0.27
N GLY A 25 -9.82 -5.62 -0.23
CA GLY A 25 -9.38 -4.68 -1.26
C GLY A 25 -7.85 -4.55 -1.34
N ILE A 26 -7.16 -4.50 -0.19
CA ILE A 26 -5.69 -4.40 -0.19
C ILE A 26 -5.03 -5.74 -0.54
N ILE A 27 -5.61 -6.88 -0.15
CA ILE A 27 -5.12 -8.20 -0.55
C ILE A 27 -5.24 -8.36 -2.06
N ALA A 28 -6.39 -8.03 -2.65
CA ALA A 28 -6.57 -8.07 -4.10
C ALA A 28 -5.56 -7.18 -4.84
N PHE A 29 -5.31 -5.97 -4.34
CA PHE A 29 -4.27 -5.08 -4.89
C PHE A 29 -2.86 -5.67 -4.74
N MET A 30 -2.56 -6.31 -3.61
CA MET A 30 -1.28 -6.97 -3.37
C MET A 30 -1.03 -8.14 -4.32
N GLU A 31 -2.07 -8.87 -4.71
CA GLU A 31 -1.97 -9.99 -5.64
C GLU A 31 -1.90 -9.53 -7.10
N SER A 32 -2.69 -8.53 -7.50
CA SER A 32 -2.81 -8.14 -8.90
C SER A 32 -1.86 -7.01 -9.33
N HIS A 33 -1.65 -6.01 -8.48
CA HIS A 33 -0.99 -4.75 -8.88
C HIS A 33 0.39 -4.57 -8.25
N LEU A 34 0.59 -5.05 -7.02
CA LEU A 34 1.86 -4.87 -6.31
C LEU A 34 3.07 -5.55 -6.97
N PRO A 35 2.95 -6.74 -7.61
CA PRO A 35 4.07 -7.35 -8.35
C PRO A 35 4.50 -6.47 -9.53
N ALA A 36 3.54 -6.06 -10.38
CA ALA A 36 3.82 -5.18 -11.52
C ALA A 36 4.40 -3.83 -11.07
N PHE A 37 3.94 -3.30 -9.94
CA PHE A 37 4.47 -2.05 -9.38
C PHE A 37 5.94 -2.19 -8.93
N LYS A 38 6.32 -3.32 -8.33
CA LYS A 38 7.71 -3.64 -7.97
C LYS A 38 8.60 -3.74 -9.20
N GLU A 39 8.12 -4.40 -10.26
CA GLU A 39 8.87 -4.55 -11.51
C GLU A 39 9.09 -3.21 -12.22
N LEU A 40 8.09 -2.33 -12.21
CA LEU A 40 8.19 -0.99 -12.79
C LEU A 40 9.11 -0.05 -11.98
N ASN A 41 9.33 -0.32 -10.70
CA ASN A 41 10.09 0.54 -9.79
C ASN A 41 11.10 -0.28 -8.96
N PRO A 42 12.13 -0.90 -9.59
CA PRO A 42 13.07 -1.78 -8.88
C PRO A 42 13.91 -1.04 -7.82
N GLN A 43 14.01 0.27 -7.97
CA GLN A 43 14.69 1.19 -7.05
C GLN A 43 13.86 1.57 -5.81
N LEU A 44 12.58 1.19 -5.76
CA LEU A 44 11.69 1.45 -4.64
C LEU A 44 11.60 0.20 -3.77
N GLU A 45 11.89 0.32 -2.48
CA GLU A 45 11.73 -0.80 -1.57
C GLU A 45 10.24 -0.97 -1.21
N VAL A 46 9.61 -2.04 -1.70
CA VAL A 46 8.20 -2.33 -1.39
C VAL A 46 8.11 -3.52 -0.46
N ALA A 47 7.70 -3.26 0.78
CA ALA A 47 7.50 -4.25 1.84
C ALA A 47 6.02 -4.37 2.23
N THR A 48 5.66 -5.52 2.77
CA THR A 48 4.30 -5.84 3.21
C THR A 48 4.34 -6.27 4.67
N GLU A 49 3.48 -5.67 5.50
CA GLU A 49 3.41 -5.97 6.93
C GLU A 49 2.05 -6.57 7.28
N LEU A 50 2.04 -7.72 7.94
CA LEU A 50 0.82 -8.27 8.51
C LEU A 50 0.55 -7.63 9.87
N ILE A 51 -0.55 -6.89 9.98
CA ILE A 51 -1.00 -6.29 11.23
C ILE A 51 -2.28 -6.98 11.70
N ARG A 52 -2.34 -7.37 12.98
CA ARG A 52 -3.51 -8.01 13.59
C ARG A 52 -4.20 -7.06 14.57
N GLY A 53 -5.52 -6.95 14.48
CA GLY A 53 -6.32 -6.08 15.35
C GLY A 53 -6.15 -4.58 15.11
N GLN A 54 -5.52 -4.18 14.00
CA GLN A 54 -5.34 -2.78 13.59
C GLN A 54 -5.88 -2.53 12.19
N HIS A 55 -6.30 -1.29 11.93
CA HIS A 55 -6.74 -0.90 10.61
C HIS A 55 -5.57 -0.88 9.60
N PRO A 56 -5.76 -1.47 8.41
CA PRO A 56 -4.74 -1.46 7.36
C PRO A 56 -4.36 -0.03 6.99
N HIS A 57 -3.09 0.17 6.68
CA HIS A 57 -2.53 1.48 6.37
C HIS A 57 -1.32 1.32 5.46
N LEU A 58 -0.98 2.41 4.79
CA LEU A 58 0.10 2.47 3.83
C LEU A 58 1.09 3.54 4.29
N LYS A 59 2.35 3.17 4.48
CA LYS A 59 3.43 4.08 4.85
C LYS A 59 4.35 4.27 3.65
N GLY A 60 4.48 5.51 3.18
CA GLY A 60 5.49 5.92 2.22
C GLY A 60 6.61 6.67 2.94
N PHE A 61 7.85 6.21 2.79
CA PHE A 61 9.04 6.91 3.24
C PHE A 61 9.56 7.73 2.08
N TYR A 62 9.52 9.04 2.25
CA TYR A 62 10.05 10.01 1.33
C TYR A 62 11.37 10.57 1.85
N THR A 63 12.18 11.16 0.97
CA THR A 63 13.43 11.84 1.36
C THR A 63 13.12 13.01 2.30
N GLY A 64 13.23 12.76 3.60
CA GLY A 64 13.00 13.73 4.67
C GLY A 64 11.66 13.62 5.40
N ASP A 65 10.69 12.87 4.86
CA ASP A 65 9.34 12.79 5.41
C ASP A 65 8.76 11.36 5.37
N VAL A 66 7.83 11.07 6.27
CA VAL A 66 7.07 9.80 6.25
C VAL A 66 5.59 10.11 6.14
N LEU A 67 4.98 9.64 5.06
CA LEU A 67 3.55 9.75 4.83
C LEU A 67 2.87 8.46 5.31
N LYS A 68 1.89 8.58 6.20
CA LYS A 68 1.03 7.46 6.61
C LYS A 68 -0.41 7.72 6.18
N ILE A 69 -0.91 6.88 5.30
CA ILE A 69 -2.29 6.92 4.81
C ILE A 69 -3.06 5.77 5.44
N TRP A 70 -4.13 6.08 6.16
CA TRP A 70 -5.05 5.06 6.65
C TRP A 70 -5.95 4.59 5.51
N ILE A 71 -5.99 3.28 5.29
CA ILE A 71 -6.92 2.68 4.35
C ILE A 71 -8.26 2.64 5.08
N GLN A 72 -9.12 3.62 4.82
CA GLN A 72 -10.48 3.58 5.33
C GLN A 72 -11.19 2.36 4.74
N LYS A 73 -12.21 1.85 5.47
CA LYS A 73 -13.21 0.92 4.96
C LYS A 73 -14.04 1.60 3.87
N THR A 74 -13.42 2.07 2.79
CA THR A 74 -14.15 2.61 1.66
C THR A 74 -14.76 1.43 0.94
N TYR A 75 -15.99 1.13 1.36
CA TYR A 75 -17.04 0.37 0.71
C TYR A 75 -16.71 -0.07 -0.72
N PHE A 76 -15.97 -1.16 -0.89
CA PHE A 76 -16.08 -2.00 -2.09
C PHE A 76 -17.25 -2.99 -1.87
N CYS A 77 -18.41 -2.40 -1.54
CA CYS A 77 -19.72 -3.03 -1.52
C CYS A 77 -20.63 -2.15 -2.38
N MET A 78 -20.20 -1.89 -3.63
CA MET A 78 -21.01 -1.27 -4.67
C MET A 78 -20.51 -1.76 -6.02
N LEU A 79 -20.88 -2.99 -6.37
CA LEU A 79 -21.38 -3.29 -7.71
C LEU A 79 -22.58 -4.23 -7.54
N PRO A 80 -23.75 -3.87 -8.10
CA PRO A 80 -25.02 -4.53 -7.84
C PRO A 80 -25.13 -5.82 -8.65
N GLY A 81 -25.62 -6.88 -8.00
CA GLY A 81 -26.32 -7.98 -8.68
C GLY A 81 -27.81 -7.72 -8.62
#